data_AF-A0A524I997-F1
#
_entry.id   AF-A0A524I997-F1
#
_cell.length_a   1.000
_cell.length_b   1.000
_cell.length_c   1.000
_cell.angle_alpha   90.00
_cell.angle_beta   90.00
_cell.angle_gamma   90.00
#
_symmetry.space_group_name_H-M   'P 1'
#
loop_
_entity.id
_entity.type
_entity.pdbx_description
1 polymer ?
#
loop_
_entity_poly.entity_id
_entity_poly.type
_entity_poly.pdbx_seq_one_letter_code
_entity_poly.pdbx_strand_id
1 'polypeptide(L)'
;MDPRMSIARKTIEERYGPIGTGNKVLFLQGVPMSLKKVSRKLMMQYEDLIPIDGGTLPDGRCWIRYYEGEQRKVLVIEFTPELDIVGENGADIMDWLGEDYFRIHWRVFCPAGGEEWLGADLVLGKKEG
;
A
#
# COMPACT_ATOMS: atom_id res chain seq x y z
N MET A 1 3.75 11.26 21.74
CA MET A 1 2.66 10.34 22.12
C MET A 1 2.61 9.32 21.00
N ASP A 2 2.86 8.04 21.30
CA ASP A 2 2.72 6.97 20.30
C ASP A 2 1.25 6.97 19.84
N PRO A 3 0.95 7.20 18.54
CA PRO A 3 -0.43 7.14 18.08
C PRO A 3 -0.93 5.74 18.42
N ARG A 4 -1.92 5.63 19.32
CA ARG A 4 -2.53 4.34 19.64
C ARG A 4 -2.98 3.71 18.33
N MET A 5 -2.27 2.66 17.92
CA MET A 5 -2.54 1.94 16.68
C MET A 5 -4.03 1.58 16.63
N SER A 6 -4.73 2.04 15.59
CA SER A 6 -6.14 1.73 15.42
C SER A 6 -6.35 0.22 15.25
N ILE A 7 -7.56 -0.26 15.56
CA ILE A 7 -7.92 -1.67 15.31
C ILE A 7 -7.79 -2.00 13.81
N ALA A 8 -8.06 -1.04 12.92
CA ALA A 8 -8.00 -1.23 11.48
C ALA A 8 -6.54 -1.38 11.00
N ARG A 9 -5.63 -0.48 11.42
CA ARG A 9 -4.20 -0.64 11.15
C ARG A 9 -3.66 -1.93 11.73
N LYS A 10 -4.01 -2.26 12.97
CA LYS A 10 -3.59 -3.50 13.62
C LYS A 10 -4.00 -4.72 12.80
N THR A 11 -5.27 -4.78 12.38
CA THR A 11 -5.80 -5.86 11.54
C THR A 11 -5.01 -6.01 10.24
N ILE A 12 -4.65 -4.90 9.59
CA ILE A 12 -3.86 -4.92 8.35
C ILE A 12 -2.43 -5.39 8.62
N GLU A 13 -1.73 -4.81 9.60
CA GLU A 13 -0.32 -5.14 9.85
C GLU A 13 -0.12 -6.56 10.39
N GLU A 14 -1.06 -7.07 11.20
CA GLU A 14 -1.02 -8.47 11.67
C GLU A 14 -1.22 -9.47 10.54
N ARG A 15 -2.04 -9.14 9.53
CA ARG A 15 -2.38 -10.06 8.45
C ARG A 15 -1.43 -10.00 7.25
N TYR A 16 -0.96 -8.82 6.88
CA TYR A 16 -0.19 -8.58 5.65
C TYR A 16 1.23 -8.09 5.92
N GLY A 17 1.59 -7.89 7.19
CA GLY A 17 2.85 -7.28 7.60
C GLY A 17 2.85 -5.75 7.51
N PRO A 18 3.91 -5.10 8.03
CA PRO A 18 4.07 -3.65 7.97
C PRO A 18 3.95 -3.11 6.54
N ILE A 19 3.53 -1.86 6.41
CA ILE A 19 3.40 -1.22 5.10
C ILE A 19 4.77 -1.16 4.39
N GLY A 20 4.81 -1.58 3.12
CA GLY A 20 6.01 -1.55 2.30
C GLY A 20 6.90 -2.80 2.40
N THR A 21 6.61 -3.74 3.30
CA THR A 21 7.41 -4.98 3.45
C THR A 21 6.95 -6.12 2.55
N GLY A 22 5.83 -5.98 1.85
CA GLY A 22 5.38 -6.95 0.85
C GLY A 22 6.20 -6.94 -0.44
N ASN A 23 5.83 -7.80 -1.36
CA ASN A 23 6.47 -7.93 -2.68
C ASN A 23 6.01 -6.85 -3.65
N LYS A 24 6.89 -6.46 -4.58
CA LYS A 24 6.55 -5.59 -5.74
C LYS A 24 6.16 -6.39 -6.99
N VAL A 25 6.31 -7.72 -6.94
CA VAL A 25 5.95 -8.67 -7.98
C VAL A 25 5.23 -9.84 -7.34
N LEU A 26 4.06 -10.20 -7.88
CA LEU A 26 3.29 -11.37 -7.44
C LEU A 26 3.43 -12.49 -8.46
N PHE A 27 3.43 -13.73 -7.98
CA PHE A 27 3.43 -14.92 -8.82
C PHE A 27 2.02 -15.49 -8.87
N LEU A 28 1.25 -15.14 -9.90
CA LEU A 28 -0.10 -15.66 -10.09
C LEU A 28 -0.01 -16.89 -10.99
N GLN A 29 -0.36 -18.06 -10.45
CA GLN A 29 -0.26 -19.34 -11.17
C GLN A 29 1.15 -19.57 -11.77
N GLY A 30 2.19 -19.20 -11.02
CA GLY A 30 3.59 -19.31 -11.46
C GLY A 30 4.07 -18.21 -12.41
N VAL A 31 3.21 -17.29 -12.84
CA VAL A 31 3.58 -16.19 -13.73
C VAL A 31 3.91 -14.93 -12.93
N PRO A 32 5.12 -14.35 -13.05
CA PRO A 32 5.45 -13.10 -12.38
C PRO A 32 4.67 -11.94 -13.00
N MET A 33 4.04 -11.13 -12.14
CA MET A 33 3.29 -9.95 -12.52
C MET A 33 3.64 -8.79 -11.58
N SER A 34 3.97 -7.63 -12.16
CA SER A 34 4.12 -6.40 -11.39
C SER A 34 2.77 -6.00 -10.78
N LEU A 35 2.80 -5.26 -9.67
CA LEU A 35 1.57 -4.77 -9.03
C LEU A 35 0.68 -4.01 -10.02
N LYS A 36 1.24 -3.12 -10.84
CA LYS A 36 0.51 -2.41 -11.91
C LYS A 36 -0.22 -3.35 -12.88
N LYS A 37 0.41 -4.48 -13.25
CA LYS A 37 -0.19 -5.48 -14.14
C LYS A 37 -1.31 -6.25 -13.45
N VAL A 38 -1.14 -6.57 -12.16
CA VAL A 38 -2.17 -7.19 -11.33
C VAL A 38 -3.37 -6.25 -11.18
N SER A 39 -3.15 -4.99 -10.83
CA SER A 39 -4.20 -3.96 -10.72
C SER A 39 -4.99 -3.82 -12.01
N ARG A 40 -4.33 -3.82 -13.19
CA ARG A 40 -5.01 -3.85 -14.48
C ARG A 40 -5.94 -5.05 -14.65
N LYS A 41 -5.46 -6.24 -14.26
CA LYS A 41 -6.22 -7.49 -14.39
C LYS A 41 -7.42 -7.55 -13.44
N LEU A 42 -7.31 -6.92 -12.28
CA LEU A 42 -8.41 -6.74 -11.32
C LEU A 42 -9.35 -5.58 -11.69
N MET A 43 -9.13 -4.90 -12.82
CA MET A 43 -9.86 -3.69 -13.23
C MET A 43 -9.77 -2.53 -12.21
N MET A 44 -8.67 -2.47 -11.45
CA MET A 44 -8.36 -1.46 -10.43
C MET A 44 -7.36 -0.42 -10.99
N GLN A 45 -7.75 0.34 -12.02
CA GLN A 45 -6.87 1.35 -12.68
C GLN A 45 -7.37 2.79 -12.48
N TYR A 46 -7.66 3.17 -11.23
CA TYR A 46 -8.02 4.55 -10.91
C TYR A 46 -6.77 5.41 -10.75
N GLU A 47 -6.82 6.69 -11.15
CA GLU A 47 -5.66 7.60 -11.10
C GLU A 47 -5.13 7.78 -9.68
N ASP A 48 -6.02 7.84 -8.70
CA ASP A 48 -5.69 8.03 -7.28
C ASP A 48 -5.41 6.72 -6.52
N LEU A 49 -5.38 5.57 -7.22
CA LEU A 49 -5.12 4.27 -6.62
C LEU A 49 -3.69 3.80 -6.91
N ILE A 50 -2.82 3.89 -5.91
CA ILE A 50 -1.37 3.71 -6.06
C ILE A 50 -0.94 2.41 -5.39
N PRO A 51 -0.47 1.40 -6.15
CA PRO A 51 -0.02 0.14 -5.56
C PRO A 51 1.23 0.34 -4.69
N ILE A 52 1.18 -0.16 -3.46
CA ILE A 52 2.28 -0.10 -2.50
C ILE A 52 3.08 -1.40 -2.56
N ASP A 53 2.48 -2.51 -2.13
CA ASP A 53 3.07 -3.84 -2.05
C ASP A 53 1.99 -4.93 -2.14
N GLY A 54 2.39 -6.20 -2.13
CA GLY A 54 1.45 -7.33 -2.19
C GLY A 54 2.06 -8.63 -1.71
N GLY A 55 1.28 -9.71 -1.73
CA GLY A 55 1.78 -11.03 -1.38
C GLY A 55 0.77 -12.14 -1.59
N THR A 56 1.10 -13.31 -1.03
CA THR A 56 0.25 -14.49 -1.01
C THR A 56 0.10 -14.94 0.44
N LEU A 57 -1.14 -15.21 0.84
CA LEU A 57 -1.49 -15.72 2.16
C LEU A 57 -1.23 -17.23 2.24
N PRO A 58 -1.14 -17.80 3.46
CA PRO A 58 -0.93 -19.25 3.65
C PRO A 58 -1.98 -20.14 2.99
N ASP A 59 -3.20 -19.63 2.78
CA ASP A 59 -4.31 -20.34 2.13
C ASP A 59 -4.31 -20.21 0.59
N GLY A 60 -3.30 -19.56 0.00
CA GLY A 60 -3.14 -19.39 -1.43
C GLY A 60 -3.84 -18.15 -2.01
N ARG A 61 -4.63 -17.42 -1.22
CA ARG A 61 -5.18 -16.13 -1.68
C ARG A 61 -4.07 -15.12 -1.87
N CYS A 62 -4.20 -14.28 -2.88
CA CYS A 62 -3.28 -13.18 -3.13
C CYS A 62 -3.84 -11.89 -2.54
N TRP A 63 -2.97 -10.95 -2.21
CA TRP A 63 -3.37 -9.62 -1.76
C TRP A 63 -2.49 -8.55 -2.38
N ILE A 64 -3.08 -7.37 -2.54
CA ILE A 64 -2.41 -6.16 -3.01
C ILE A 64 -2.86 -4.97 -2.17
N ARG A 65 -1.89 -4.19 -1.69
CA ARG A 65 -2.11 -2.99 -0.88
C ARG A 65 -1.93 -1.76 -1.75
N TYR A 66 -2.83 -0.81 -1.58
CA TYR A 66 -2.85 0.47 -2.25
C TYR A 66 -2.85 1.60 -1.24
N TYR A 67 -2.31 2.74 -1.65
CA TYR A 67 -2.81 4.02 -1.19
C TYR A 67 -3.98 4.41 -2.10
N GLU A 68 -5.12 4.73 -1.51
CA GLU A 68 -6.30 5.24 -2.20
C GLU A 68 -6.44 6.73 -1.83
N GLY A 69 -6.25 7.59 -2.82
CA GLY A 69 -6.09 9.03 -2.63
C GLY A 69 -7.38 9.81 -2.36
N GLU A 70 -8.53 9.32 -2.83
CA GLU A 70 -9.81 10.01 -2.66
C GLU A 70 -10.25 9.99 -1.20
N GLN A 71 -10.21 8.82 -0.57
CA GLN A 71 -10.56 8.60 0.83
C GLN A 71 -9.35 8.60 1.76
N ARG A 72 -8.14 8.74 1.21
CA ARG A 72 -6.86 8.76 1.96
C ARG A 72 -6.71 7.51 2.82
N LYS A 73 -6.89 6.34 2.21
CA LYS A 73 -6.83 5.06 2.90
C LYS A 73 -5.65 4.22 2.45
N VAL A 74 -5.19 3.37 3.36
CA VAL A 74 -4.48 2.15 2.99
C VAL A 74 -5.54 1.09 2.73
N LEU A 75 -5.68 0.69 1.47
CA LEU A 75 -6.66 -0.29 1.00
C LEU A 75 -5.95 -1.60 0.68
N VAL A 76 -6.41 -2.74 1.19
CA VAL A 76 -5.93 -4.08 0.83
C VAL A 76 -7.05 -4.85 0.15
N ILE A 77 -6.80 -5.30 -1.07
CA ILE A 77 -7.69 -6.19 -1.82
C ILE A 77 -7.15 -7.61 -1.76
N GLU A 78 -7.97 -8.54 -1.29
CA GLU A 78 -7.71 -9.98 -1.36
C GLU A 78 -8.44 -10.58 -2.56
N PHE A 79 -7.75 -11.46 -3.29
CA PHE A 79 -8.27 -12.08 -4.51
C PHE A 79 -7.75 -13.51 -4.69
N THR A 80 -8.48 -14.34 -5.44
CA THR A 80 -8.06 -15.70 -5.81
C THR A 80 -6.95 -15.66 -6.87
N PRO A 81 -6.18 -16.76 -7.07
CA PRO A 81 -5.25 -16.87 -8.20
C PRO A 81 -5.92 -16.68 -9.57
N GLU A 82 -7.23 -16.87 -9.65
CA GLU A 82 -8.09 -16.66 -10.83
C GLU A 82 -8.55 -15.20 -11.01
N LEU A 83 -8.15 -14.30 -10.09
CA LEU A 83 -8.44 -12.86 -10.06
C LEU A 83 -9.85 -12.50 -9.59
N ASP A 84 -10.54 -13.39 -8.89
CA ASP A 84 -11.81 -13.07 -8.23
C ASP A 84 -11.53 -12.33 -6.92
N ILE A 85 -12.11 -11.14 -6.74
CA ILE A 85 -12.00 -10.39 -5.49
C ILE A 85 -12.84 -11.08 -4.42
N VAL A 86 -12.23 -11.39 -3.28
CA VAL A 86 -12.85 -12.13 -2.17
C VAL A 86 -12.82 -11.39 -0.84
N GLY A 87 -12.14 -10.25 -0.78
CA GLY A 87 -12.07 -9.46 0.44
C GLY A 87 -11.48 -8.08 0.21
N GLU A 88 -11.88 -7.16 1.08
CA GLU A 88 -11.38 -5.80 1.14
C GLU A 88 -11.17 -5.42 2.61
N ASN A 89 -10.05 -4.77 2.90
CA ASN A 89 -9.81 -4.12 4.19
C ASN A 89 -9.27 -2.72 3.95
N GLY A 90 -9.68 -1.76 4.78
CA GLY A 90 -9.22 -0.38 4.68
C GLY A 90 -8.98 0.24 6.04
N ALA A 91 -7.96 1.10 6.12
CA ALA A 91 -7.69 1.93 7.29
C ALA A 91 -7.25 3.33 6.84
N ASP A 92 -7.48 4.33 7.68
CA ASP A 92 -7.09 5.71 7.39
C ASP A 92 -5.55 5.81 7.34
N ILE A 93 -4.99 6.50 6.35
CA ILE A 93 -3.54 6.68 6.24
C ILE A 93 -2.94 7.42 7.45
N MET A 94 -3.74 8.22 8.16
CA MET A 94 -3.35 8.84 9.43
C MET A 94 -3.00 7.80 10.51
N ASP A 95 -3.49 6.57 10.42
CA ASP A 95 -3.10 5.52 11.37
C ASP A 95 -1.62 5.16 11.26
N TRP A 96 -0.98 5.42 10.12
CA TRP A 96 0.47 5.25 9.91
C TRP A 96 1.23 6.57 10.10
N LEU A 97 0.73 7.66 9.53
CA LEU A 97 1.45 8.93 9.49
C LEU A 97 1.26 9.78 10.75
N GLY A 98 0.21 9.54 11.55
CA GLY A 98 -0.11 10.36 12.71
C GLY A 98 -0.16 11.85 12.35
N GLU A 99 0.48 12.69 13.15
CA GLU A 99 0.55 14.13 12.90
C GLU A 99 1.43 14.51 11.70
N ASP A 100 2.35 13.64 11.25
CA ASP A 100 3.15 13.88 10.04
C ASP A 100 2.26 13.98 8.80
N TYR A 101 1.06 13.40 8.84
CA TYR A 101 0.04 13.53 7.81
C TYR A 101 -0.20 14.99 7.37
N PHE A 102 -0.27 15.91 8.32
CA PHE A 102 -0.53 17.33 8.06
C PHE A 102 0.72 18.11 7.61
N ARG A 103 1.90 17.53 7.83
CA ARG A 103 3.19 18.12 7.42
C ARG A 103 3.56 17.73 5.99
N ILE A 104 3.03 16.62 5.48
CA ILE A 104 3.30 16.14 4.12
C ILE A 104 2.60 17.04 3.09
N HIS A 105 3.37 17.53 2.12
CA HIS A 105 2.84 18.19 0.94
C HIS A 105 2.35 17.15 -0.07
N TRP A 106 1.09 16.74 0.06
CA TRP A 106 0.41 15.76 -0.80
C TRP A 106 0.40 16.09 -2.31
N ARG A 107 0.90 17.26 -2.73
CA ARG A 107 1.03 17.67 -4.14
C ARG A 107 1.83 16.69 -4.99
N VAL A 108 2.67 15.85 -4.40
CA VAL A 108 3.47 14.81 -5.07
C VAL A 108 2.61 13.71 -5.72
N PHE A 109 1.39 13.48 -5.24
CA PHE A 109 0.46 12.50 -5.83
C PHE A 109 -0.53 13.11 -6.83
N CYS A 110 -0.44 14.41 -7.11
CA CYS A 110 -1.15 15.02 -8.23
C CYS A 110 -0.49 14.52 -9.53
N PRO A 111 -1.25 14.01 -10.53
CA PRO A 111 -0.70 13.42 -11.76
C PRO A 111 0.17 14.37 -12.62
N ALA A 112 0.37 15.61 -12.19
CA ALA A 112 1.24 16.61 -12.80
C ALA A 112 2.72 16.60 -12.31
N GLY A 113 3.13 15.75 -11.37
CA GLY A 113 4.55 15.42 -11.21
C GLY A 113 5.10 15.22 -9.80
N GLY A 114 6.03 14.27 -9.70
CA GLY A 114 7.03 14.19 -8.63
C GLY A 114 7.18 12.78 -8.09
N GLU A 115 8.27 12.10 -8.43
CA GLU A 115 8.67 10.85 -7.80
C GLU A 115 9.29 11.15 -6.42
N GLU A 116 8.55 11.02 -5.33
CA GLU A 116 9.14 11.00 -3.99
C GLU A 116 8.39 10.00 -3.13
N TRP A 117 8.99 8.82 -2.97
CA TRP A 117 8.46 7.73 -2.17
C TRP A 117 8.61 8.03 -0.67
N LEU A 118 7.57 7.71 0.11
CA LEU A 118 7.62 7.62 1.57
C LEU A 118 8.80 6.73 2.00
N GLY A 119 9.89 7.35 2.44
CA GLY A 119 11.07 6.66 3.00
C GLY A 119 12.43 7.03 2.41
N ALA A 120 12.53 7.87 1.38
CA ALA A 120 13.84 8.30 0.86
C ALA A 120 14.57 9.26 1.82
N ASP A 121 13.83 10.14 2.50
CA ASP A 121 14.43 11.18 3.35
C ASP A 121 14.82 10.70 4.76
N LEU A 122 14.37 9.51 5.17
CA LEU A 122 14.75 8.94 6.47
C LEU A 122 16.15 8.28 6.44
N VAL A 123 16.80 8.19 5.28
CA VAL A 123 18.13 7.59 5.12
C VAL A 123 19.26 8.64 5.08
N LEU A 124 18.96 9.92 4.87
CA LEU A 124 19.99 10.98 4.85
C LEU A 124 20.21 11.59 6.24
N GLY A 125 20.48 10.73 7.22
CA GLY A 125 21.09 11.10 8.49
C GLY A 125 22.63 11.04 8.39
N LYS A 126 23.27 12.16 8.74
CA LYS A 126 24.71 12.40 8.93
C LYS A 126 25.60 12.58 7.70
N LYS A 127 25.83 13.85 7.35
CA LYS A 127 27.19 14.42 7.37
C LYS A 127 27.17 15.74 8.12
N GLU A 128 27.72 15.68 9.33
CA GLU A 128 28.16 16.85 10.09
C GLU A 128 29.25 17.58 9.28
N GLY A 129 29.15 18.90 9.23
CA GLY A 129 30.20 19.83 8.83
C GLY A 129 30.40 20.84 9.95
#